data_AF-A0A101VN94-F1
#
_entry.id   AF-A0A101VN94-F1
#
_cell.length_a   1.000
_cell.length_b   1.000
_cell.length_c   1.000
_cell.angle_alpha   90.00
_cell.angle_beta   90.00
_cell.angle_gamma   90.00
#
_symmetry.space_group_name_H-M   'P 1'
#
loop_
_entity.id
_entity.type
_entity.pdbx_description
1 polymer ?
#
loop_
_entity_poly.entity_id
_entity_poly.type
_entity_poly.pdbx_seq_one_letter_code
_entity_poly.pdbx_strand_id
1 'polypeptide(L)'
;MTETNPSGPEKSDAPRGWTWWLLAGSLALNLLVAGTLVGSFLGGHHHGRDWHKGGLTSVTSFAESLPADRTKVLVDEVSSAREKISSLRQDLTAARSETKNLIRTEPFDAEAFKTSMQRIYDIRVNARKLASDAFSAAVMTMTPEERKLFADWRRPRRDRKDGGDRR
;
A
#
# COMPACT_ATOMS: atom_id res chain seq x y z
N MET A 1 19.83 -49.62 66.51
CA MET A 1 18.38 -49.37 66.33
C MET A 1 18.14 -47.87 66.48
N THR A 2 17.93 -47.18 65.36
CA THR A 2 17.09 -45.97 65.21
C THR A 2 17.00 -45.65 63.72
N GLU A 3 15.83 -45.94 63.13
CA GLU A 3 15.39 -45.46 61.81
C GLU A 3 14.91 -44.00 61.91
N THR A 4 15.02 -43.24 60.82
CA THR A 4 14.03 -42.26 60.29
C THR A 4 14.54 -41.81 58.91
N ASN A 5 13.96 -42.28 57.79
CA ASN A 5 12.76 -41.82 57.09
C ASN A 5 13.15 -40.97 55.83
N PRO A 6 12.81 -41.40 54.60
CA PRO A 6 13.19 -40.70 53.37
C PRO A 6 12.22 -39.57 53.01
N SER A 7 12.77 -38.40 52.67
CA SER A 7 12.03 -37.27 52.10
C SER A 7 11.63 -37.60 50.65
N GLY A 8 10.35 -37.87 50.42
CA GLY A 8 9.79 -37.93 49.06
C GLY A 8 9.65 -36.53 48.46
N PRO A 9 9.74 -36.37 47.12
CA PRO A 9 9.61 -35.05 46.48
C PRO A 9 8.14 -34.58 46.46
N GLU A 10 7.91 -33.35 46.93
CA GLU A 10 6.64 -32.62 46.78
C GLU A 10 6.31 -32.39 45.30
N LYS A 11 5.12 -32.81 44.88
CA LYS A 11 4.54 -32.46 43.57
C LYS A 11 3.94 -31.06 43.65
N SER A 12 4.42 -30.12 42.84
CA SER A 12 3.83 -28.79 42.72
C SER A 12 2.67 -28.79 41.72
N ASP A 13 1.45 -28.62 42.23
CA ASP A 13 0.24 -28.44 41.44
C ASP A 13 0.16 -27.00 40.89
N ALA A 14 0.69 -26.76 39.70
CA ALA A 14 0.45 -25.52 38.98
C ALA A 14 -0.99 -25.51 38.38
N PRO A 15 -1.76 -24.42 38.52
CA PRO A 15 -3.16 -24.38 38.08
C PRO A 15 -3.27 -24.43 36.56
N ARG A 16 -3.62 -25.63 36.05
CA ARG A 16 -3.79 -25.97 34.62
C ARG A 16 -4.74 -25.05 33.83
N GLY A 17 -5.61 -24.29 34.50
CA GLY A 17 -6.57 -23.40 33.84
C GLY A 17 -5.97 -22.09 33.34
N TRP A 18 -5.07 -21.47 34.10
CA TRP A 18 -4.50 -20.17 33.75
C TRP A 18 -3.51 -20.29 32.58
N THR A 19 -2.74 -21.38 32.55
CA THR A 19 -1.80 -21.66 31.45
C THR A 19 -2.52 -21.84 30.12
N TRP A 20 -3.73 -22.42 30.11
CA TRP A 20 -4.53 -22.57 28.89
C TRP A 20 -4.99 -21.21 28.32
N TRP A 21 -5.39 -20.26 29.16
CA TRP A 21 -5.75 -18.91 28.74
C TRP A 21 -4.55 -18.11 28.21
N LEU A 22 -3.38 -18.26 28.84
CA LEU A 22 -2.15 -17.65 28.34
C LEU A 22 -1.75 -18.22 26.97
N LEU A 23 -1.92 -19.54 26.78
CA LEU A 23 -1.66 -20.20 25.49
C LEU A 23 -2.66 -19.77 24.42
N ALA A 24 -3.95 -19.67 24.76
CA ALA A 24 -4.97 -19.19 23.83
C ALA A 24 -4.72 -17.73 23.42
N GLY A 25 -4.36 -16.87 24.38
CA GLY A 25 -4.03 -15.47 24.12
C GLY A 25 -2.77 -15.30 23.26
N SER A 26 -1.70 -16.06 23.54
CA SER A 26 -0.48 -16.00 22.72
C SER A 26 -0.72 -16.56 21.32
N LEU A 27 -1.51 -17.61 21.18
CA LEU A 27 -1.87 -18.17 19.88
C LEU A 27 -2.71 -17.19 19.06
N ALA A 28 -3.72 -16.55 19.68
CA ALA A 28 -4.54 -15.54 19.01
C ALA A 28 -3.71 -14.32 18.57
N LEU A 29 -2.78 -13.86 19.41
CA LEU A 29 -1.87 -12.76 19.06
C LEU A 29 -0.94 -13.14 17.90
N ASN A 30 -0.38 -14.35 17.91
CA ASN A 30 0.44 -14.85 16.80
C ASN A 30 -0.37 -14.96 15.50
N LEU A 31 -1.61 -15.46 15.56
CA LEU A 31 -2.50 -15.53 14.39
C LEU A 31 -2.96 -14.14 13.92
N LEU A 32 -3.10 -13.17 14.81
CA LEU A 32 -3.40 -11.78 14.46
C LEU A 32 -2.22 -11.13 13.72
N VAL A 33 -0.99 -11.31 14.23
CA VAL A 33 0.22 -10.78 13.58
C VAL A 33 0.47 -11.49 12.25
N ALA A 34 0.38 -12.81 12.21
CA ALA A 34 0.50 -13.58 10.97
C ALA A 34 -0.62 -13.22 9.97
N GLY A 35 -1.86 -13.12 10.44
CA GLY A 35 -3.03 -12.78 9.63
C GLY A 35 -2.99 -11.36 9.09
N THR A 36 -2.44 -10.38 9.82
CA THR A 36 -2.26 -9.01 9.32
C THR A 36 -1.13 -8.92 8.30
N LEU A 37 -0.02 -9.63 8.50
CA LEU A 37 1.07 -9.70 7.53
C LEU A 37 0.64 -10.41 6.24
N VAL A 38 0.01 -11.58 6.36
CA VAL A 38 -0.54 -12.37 5.25
C VAL A 38 -1.70 -11.64 4.58
N GLY A 39 -2.60 -11.04 5.36
CA GLY A 39 -3.71 -10.22 4.87
C GLY A 39 -3.26 -8.96 4.15
N SER A 40 -2.15 -8.34 4.57
CA SER A 40 -1.52 -7.23 3.84
C SER A 40 -0.88 -7.71 2.53
N PHE A 41 -0.27 -8.89 2.54
CA PHE A 41 0.39 -9.46 1.36
C PHE A 41 -0.61 -9.96 0.30
N LEU A 42 -1.68 -10.65 0.72
CA LEU A 42 -2.75 -11.11 -0.18
C LEU A 42 -3.76 -10.01 -0.51
N GLY A 43 -4.11 -9.14 0.44
CA GLY A 43 -4.94 -7.95 0.24
C GLY A 43 -4.26 -6.85 -0.59
N GLY A 44 -2.95 -6.98 -0.83
CA GLY A 44 -2.15 -6.13 -1.72
C GLY A 44 -2.64 -6.09 -3.17
N HIS A 45 -3.51 -7.00 -3.60
CA HIS A 45 -4.17 -6.90 -4.92
C HIS A 45 -5.11 -5.69 -5.06
N HIS A 46 -5.52 -5.04 -3.95
CA HIS A 46 -6.23 -3.76 -4.01
C HIS A 46 -5.31 -2.52 -4.01
N HIS A 47 -4.04 -2.66 -3.61
CA HIS A 47 -3.04 -1.57 -3.62
C HIS A 47 -2.27 -1.44 -4.94
N GLY A 48 -2.56 -2.27 -5.95
CA GLY A 48 -2.18 -1.98 -7.34
C GLY A 48 -2.93 -0.77 -7.93
N ARG A 49 -4.00 -0.32 -7.25
CA ARG A 49 -4.87 0.76 -7.72
C ARG A 49 -4.38 2.17 -7.33
N ASP A 50 -3.42 2.29 -6.43
CA ASP A 50 -2.95 3.61 -5.96
C ASP A 50 -2.10 4.34 -7.00
N TRP A 51 -1.44 3.61 -7.90
CA TRP A 51 -0.76 4.21 -9.05
C TRP A 51 -1.75 4.90 -10.00
N HIS A 52 -2.98 4.38 -10.06
CA HIS A 52 -4.03 4.89 -10.94
C HIS A 52 -4.92 5.95 -10.29
N LYS A 53 -4.93 6.06 -8.96
CA LYS A 53 -5.60 7.18 -8.25
C LYS A 53 -4.69 8.39 -8.02
N GLY A 54 -3.62 8.50 -8.80
CA GLY A 54 -2.73 9.67 -8.81
C GLY A 54 -3.36 10.89 -9.50
N GLY A 55 -2.76 12.07 -9.27
CA GLY A 55 -3.21 13.35 -9.82
C GLY A 55 -3.39 13.34 -11.35
N LEU A 56 -2.55 12.62 -12.08
CA LEU A 56 -2.59 12.48 -13.55
C LEU A 56 -3.89 11.85 -14.08
N THR A 57 -4.41 10.79 -13.43
CA THR A 57 -5.69 10.18 -13.85
C THR A 57 -6.85 11.10 -13.53
N SER A 58 -6.76 11.79 -12.39
CA SER A 58 -7.75 12.80 -12.01
C SER A 58 -7.80 13.96 -12.99
N VAL A 59 -6.67 14.43 -13.52
CA VAL A 59 -6.65 15.50 -14.53
C VAL A 59 -7.30 15.04 -15.82
N THR A 60 -6.96 13.85 -16.34
CA THR A 60 -7.56 13.40 -17.62
C THR A 60 -9.04 13.08 -17.51
N SER A 61 -9.48 12.46 -16.41
CA SER A 61 -10.91 12.20 -16.20
C SER A 61 -11.72 13.49 -16.01
N PHE A 62 -11.10 14.55 -15.48
CA PHE A 62 -11.72 15.87 -15.50
C PHE A 62 -11.69 16.49 -16.90
N ALA A 63 -10.59 16.38 -17.62
CA ALA A 63 -10.44 16.92 -18.97
C ALA A 63 -11.50 16.37 -19.94
N GLU A 64 -11.91 15.12 -19.79
CA GLU A 64 -13.02 14.50 -20.53
C GLU A 64 -14.38 15.18 -20.32
N SER A 65 -14.55 15.98 -19.25
CA SER A 65 -15.76 16.77 -18.99
C SER A 65 -15.73 18.18 -19.60
N LEU A 66 -14.59 18.60 -20.17
CA LEU A 66 -14.41 19.89 -20.82
C LEU A 66 -14.63 19.81 -22.34
N PRO A 67 -14.77 20.96 -23.04
CA PRO A 67 -14.75 20.99 -24.50
C PRO A 67 -13.44 20.42 -25.06
N ALA A 68 -13.51 19.82 -26.26
CA ALA A 68 -12.42 19.07 -26.88
C ALA A 68 -11.08 19.82 -26.93
N ASP A 69 -11.11 21.13 -27.21
CA ASP A 69 -9.90 21.96 -27.25
C ASP A 69 -9.19 22.04 -25.89
N ARG A 70 -9.97 22.15 -24.80
CA ARG A 70 -9.44 22.17 -23.43
C ARG A 70 -9.03 20.78 -22.97
N THR A 71 -9.77 19.74 -23.36
CA THR A 71 -9.40 18.35 -23.12
C THR A 71 -8.00 18.06 -23.65
N LYS A 72 -7.75 18.43 -24.92
CA LYS A 72 -6.46 18.18 -25.58
C LYS A 72 -5.31 18.85 -24.84
N VAL A 73 -5.44 20.13 -24.49
CA VAL A 73 -4.41 20.88 -23.76
C VAL A 73 -4.03 20.18 -22.44
N LEU A 74 -5.02 19.78 -21.63
CA LEU A 74 -4.76 19.15 -20.34
C LEU A 74 -4.21 17.72 -20.46
N VAL A 75 -4.65 16.97 -21.48
CA VAL A 75 -4.15 15.60 -21.74
C VAL A 75 -2.71 15.65 -22.25
N ASP A 76 -2.41 16.55 -23.17
CA ASP A 76 -1.06 16.73 -23.72
C ASP A 76 -0.07 17.12 -22.61
N GLU A 77 -0.46 18.01 -21.69
CA GLU A 77 0.37 18.43 -20.55
C GLU A 77 0.81 17.25 -19.66
N VAL A 78 -0.07 16.25 -19.47
CA VAL A 78 0.22 15.10 -18.60
C VAL A 78 0.77 13.88 -19.34
N SER A 79 0.75 13.88 -20.67
CA SER A 79 1.12 12.75 -21.54
C SER A 79 2.58 12.33 -21.35
N SER A 80 3.53 13.26 -21.39
CA SER A 80 4.97 12.98 -21.24
C SER A 80 5.28 12.35 -19.88
N ALA A 81 4.64 12.83 -18.81
CA ALA A 81 4.82 12.25 -17.49
C ALA A 81 4.23 10.83 -17.39
N ARG A 82 3.11 10.55 -18.07
CA ARG A 82 2.55 9.20 -18.14
C ARG A 82 3.51 8.24 -18.84
N GLU A 83 4.11 8.65 -19.94
CA GLU A 83 5.08 7.81 -20.67
C GLU A 83 6.31 7.51 -19.80
N LYS A 84 6.89 8.52 -19.14
CA LYS A 84 8.02 8.35 -18.21
C LYS A 84 7.66 7.46 -17.02
N ILE A 85 6.46 7.58 -16.46
CA ILE A 85 6.01 6.70 -15.37
C ILE A 85 5.76 5.28 -15.88
N SER A 86 5.29 5.13 -17.12
CA SER A 86 5.08 3.84 -17.76
C SER A 86 6.39 3.08 -17.93
N SER A 87 7.47 3.74 -18.37
CA SER A 87 8.79 3.10 -18.47
C SER A 87 9.33 2.63 -17.12
N LEU A 88 9.14 3.43 -16.06
CA LEU A 88 9.52 3.05 -14.68
C LEU A 88 8.81 1.79 -14.16
N ARG A 89 7.68 1.37 -14.74
CA ARG A 89 7.00 0.12 -14.36
C ARG A 89 7.83 -1.12 -14.69
N GLN A 90 8.55 -1.09 -15.80
CA GLN A 90 9.41 -2.20 -16.21
C GLN A 90 10.58 -2.33 -15.22
N ASP A 91 11.22 -1.21 -14.89
CA ASP A 91 12.30 -1.14 -13.89
C ASP A 91 11.84 -1.63 -12.51
N LEU A 92 10.64 -1.22 -12.08
CA LEU A 92 10.09 -1.68 -10.80
C LEU A 92 9.82 -3.19 -10.80
N THR A 93 9.34 -3.72 -11.92
CA THR A 93 9.06 -5.16 -12.06
C THR A 93 10.37 -5.96 -12.02
N ALA A 94 11.40 -5.50 -12.71
CA ALA A 94 12.73 -6.08 -12.68
C ALA A 94 13.33 -6.06 -11.26
N ALA A 95 13.34 -4.89 -10.61
CA ALA A 95 13.88 -4.74 -9.25
C ALA A 95 13.14 -5.62 -8.23
N ARG A 96 11.81 -5.74 -8.33
CA ARG A 96 11.02 -6.68 -7.51
C ARG A 96 11.38 -8.14 -7.76
N SER A 97 11.65 -8.50 -9.01
CA SER A 97 12.08 -9.86 -9.35
C SER A 97 13.45 -10.18 -8.75
N GLU A 98 14.38 -9.23 -8.85
CA GLU A 98 15.71 -9.31 -8.23
C GLU A 98 15.63 -9.47 -6.72
N THR A 99 14.85 -8.63 -6.03
CA THR A 99 14.64 -8.76 -4.57
C THR A 99 14.10 -10.14 -4.18
N LYS A 100 13.12 -10.68 -4.94
CA LYS A 100 12.58 -12.03 -4.68
C LYS A 100 13.63 -13.13 -4.85
N ASN A 101 14.57 -12.97 -5.78
CA ASN A 101 15.64 -13.93 -5.98
C ASN A 101 16.65 -13.86 -4.84
N LEU A 102 17.05 -12.65 -4.41
CA LEU A 102 18.00 -12.44 -3.30
C LEU A 102 17.53 -13.06 -1.98
N ILE A 103 16.22 -13.04 -1.70
CA ILE A 103 15.64 -13.69 -0.51
C ILE A 103 15.84 -15.22 -0.52
N ARG A 104 15.96 -15.84 -1.69
CA ARG A 104 16.08 -17.30 -1.86
C ARG A 104 17.52 -17.77 -2.00
N THR A 105 18.47 -16.85 -2.14
CA THR A 105 19.89 -17.19 -2.33
C THR A 105 20.50 -17.61 -1.00
N GLU A 106 21.25 -18.72 -1.03
CA GLU A 106 22.09 -19.16 0.08
C GLU A 106 23.57 -19.15 -0.36
N PRO A 107 24.46 -18.47 0.38
CA PRO A 107 24.20 -17.70 1.60
C PRO A 107 23.40 -16.41 1.33
N PHE A 108 22.68 -15.94 2.35
CA PHE A 108 21.89 -14.71 2.24
C PHE A 108 22.81 -13.48 2.17
N ASP A 109 22.67 -12.70 1.10
CA ASP A 109 23.37 -11.43 0.91
C ASP A 109 22.49 -10.25 1.36
N ALA A 110 22.70 -9.81 2.60
CA ALA A 110 21.95 -8.72 3.21
C ALA A 110 22.20 -7.36 2.52
N GLU A 111 23.40 -7.12 1.98
CA GLU A 111 23.76 -5.86 1.35
C GLU A 111 23.12 -5.72 -0.02
N ALA A 112 23.18 -6.79 -0.83
CA ALA A 112 22.48 -6.85 -2.10
C ALA A 112 20.96 -6.71 -1.91
N PHE A 113 20.38 -7.35 -0.89
CA PHE A 113 18.96 -7.20 -0.57
C PHE A 113 18.59 -5.75 -0.24
N LYS A 114 19.36 -5.10 0.64
CA LYS A 114 19.12 -3.69 1.00
C LYS A 114 19.22 -2.76 -0.21
N THR A 115 20.20 -3.00 -1.09
CA THR A 115 20.39 -2.22 -2.32
C THR A 115 19.21 -2.39 -3.28
N SER A 116 18.73 -3.62 -3.47
CA SER A 116 17.55 -3.91 -4.29
C SER A 116 16.28 -3.24 -3.74
N MET A 117 16.10 -3.25 -2.41
CA MET A 117 15.01 -2.53 -1.75
C MET A 117 15.10 -1.02 -1.91
N GLN A 118 16.29 -0.43 -1.79
CA GLN A 118 16.51 1.00 -2.03
C GLN A 118 16.16 1.39 -3.46
N ARG A 119 16.55 0.58 -4.45
CA ARG A 119 16.19 0.79 -5.86
C ARG A 119 14.67 0.83 -6.06
N ILE A 120 13.93 -0.09 -5.43
CA ILE A 120 12.45 -0.09 -5.48
C ILE A 120 11.89 1.21 -4.90
N TYR A 121 12.46 1.70 -3.79
CA TYR A 121 12.04 2.95 -3.18
C TYR A 121 12.30 4.14 -4.10
N ASP A 122 13.49 4.26 -4.67
CA ASP A 122 13.88 5.38 -5.54
C ASP A 122 13.00 5.46 -6.79
N ILE A 123 12.67 4.32 -7.41
CA ILE A 123 11.75 4.25 -8.55
C ILE A 123 10.37 4.81 -8.17
N ARG A 124 9.85 4.47 -6.99
CA ARG A 124 8.54 4.95 -6.51
C ARG A 124 8.57 6.45 -6.22
N VAL A 125 9.63 6.94 -5.58
CA VAL A 125 9.81 8.37 -5.31
C VAL A 125 9.86 9.15 -6.63
N ASN A 126 10.62 8.67 -7.60
CA ASN A 126 10.72 9.29 -8.91
C ASN A 126 9.37 9.33 -9.64
N ALA A 127 8.65 8.20 -9.67
CA ALA A 127 7.31 8.15 -10.28
C ALA A 127 6.33 9.12 -9.59
N ARG A 128 6.38 9.21 -8.25
CA ARG A 128 5.53 10.13 -7.48
C ARG A 128 5.86 11.58 -7.76
N LYS A 129 7.15 11.92 -7.91
CA LYS A 129 7.64 13.25 -8.26
C LYS A 129 7.15 13.67 -9.64
N LEU A 130 7.40 12.85 -10.67
CA LEU A 130 6.92 13.07 -12.04
C LEU A 130 5.40 13.33 -12.08
N ALA A 131 4.63 12.55 -11.32
CA ALA A 131 3.18 12.73 -11.23
C ALA A 131 2.76 14.04 -10.53
N SER A 132 3.46 14.45 -9.47
CA SER A 132 3.23 15.73 -8.79
C SER A 132 3.55 16.92 -9.69
N ASP A 133 4.67 16.86 -10.40
CA ASP A 133 5.16 17.95 -11.24
C ASP A 133 4.19 18.17 -12.41
N ALA A 134 3.81 17.10 -13.11
CA ALA A 134 2.84 17.17 -14.21
C ALA A 134 1.45 17.58 -13.75
N PHE A 135 1.01 17.13 -12.57
CA PHE A 135 -0.25 17.59 -11.98
C PHE A 135 -0.21 19.10 -11.72
N SER A 136 0.89 19.61 -11.14
CA SER A 136 1.06 21.04 -10.88
C SER A 136 1.06 21.85 -12.17
N ALA A 137 1.79 21.38 -13.19
CA ALA A 137 1.82 22.00 -14.51
C ALA A 137 0.41 22.08 -15.15
N ALA A 138 -0.34 20.98 -15.12
CA ALA A 138 -1.72 20.96 -15.63
C ALA A 138 -2.65 21.92 -14.87
N VAL A 139 -2.50 22.08 -13.55
CA VAL A 139 -3.29 23.05 -12.79
C VAL A 139 -2.91 24.50 -13.13
N MET A 140 -1.64 24.75 -13.48
CA MET A 140 -1.17 26.07 -13.91
C MET A 140 -1.69 26.47 -15.30
N THR A 141 -1.98 25.51 -16.18
CA THR A 141 -2.57 25.77 -17.52
C THR A 141 -4.10 25.94 -17.51
N MET A 142 -4.76 25.58 -16.40
CA MET A 142 -6.19 25.79 -16.21
C MET A 142 -6.54 27.27 -16.02
N THR A 143 -7.71 27.69 -16.50
CA THR A 143 -8.27 29.00 -16.14
C THR A 143 -8.76 29.01 -14.68
N PRO A 144 -8.99 30.18 -14.07
CA PRO A 144 -9.59 30.26 -12.73
C PRO A 144 -10.91 29.49 -12.60
N GLU A 145 -11.76 29.52 -13.63
CA GLU A 145 -13.04 28.82 -13.70
C GLU A 145 -12.84 27.31 -13.76
N GLU A 146 -11.90 26.85 -14.59
CA GLU A 146 -11.56 25.42 -14.70
C GLU A 146 -10.98 24.88 -13.41
N ARG A 147 -10.15 25.65 -12.69
CA ARG A 147 -9.65 25.24 -11.37
C ARG A 147 -10.78 25.07 -10.34
N LYS A 148 -11.81 25.92 -10.39
CA LYS A 148 -13.00 25.77 -9.53
C LYS A 148 -13.77 24.50 -9.88
N LEU A 149 -14.05 24.30 -11.18
CA LEU A 149 -14.72 23.09 -11.67
C LEU A 149 -13.93 21.83 -11.31
N PHE A 150 -12.61 21.86 -11.42
CA PHE A 150 -11.73 20.76 -11.05
C PHE A 150 -11.79 20.46 -9.54
N ALA A 151 -11.76 21.49 -8.71
CA ALA A 151 -11.86 21.35 -7.26
C ALA A 151 -13.20 20.75 -6.84
N ASP A 152 -14.30 21.18 -7.46
CA ASP A 152 -15.64 20.65 -7.20
C ASP A 152 -15.80 19.22 -7.72
N TRP A 153 -15.28 18.92 -8.90
CA TRP A 153 -15.23 17.58 -9.47
C TRP A 153 -14.47 16.58 -8.57
N ARG A 154 -13.41 17.04 -7.89
CA ARG A 154 -12.60 16.24 -6.96
C ARG A 154 -13.27 15.96 -5.63
N ARG A 155 -14.33 16.69 -5.25
CA ARG A 155 -15.03 16.43 -3.99
C ARG A 155 -15.62 15.02 -4.03
N PRO A 156 -15.40 14.20 -2.99
CA PRO A 156 -16.09 12.92 -2.88
C PRO A 156 -17.60 13.16 -3.00
N ARG A 157 -18.28 12.46 -3.93
CA ARG A 157 -19.75 12.49 -4.03
C ARG A 157 -20.32 11.93 -2.73
N ARG A 158 -20.61 12.81 -1.77
CA ARG A 158 -21.04 12.43 -0.42
C ARG A 158 -22.54 12.15 -0.31
N ASP A 159 -23.30 12.36 -1.39
CA ASP A 159 -24.76 12.50 -1.30
C ASP A 159 -25.55 11.39 -2.03
N ARG A 160 -25.19 10.12 -1.83
CA ARG A 160 -25.97 9.01 -2.44
C ARG A 160 -26.31 7.87 -1.49
N LYS A 161 -26.55 8.17 -0.20
CA LYS A 161 -26.98 7.14 0.78
C LYS A 161 -28.17 7.48 1.68
N ASP A 162 -28.85 8.61 1.49
CA ASP A 162 -30.04 8.97 2.30
C ASP A 162 -31.30 9.15 1.42
N GLY A 163 -31.70 8.09 0.72
CA GLY A 163 -32.90 8.10 -0.13
C GLY A 163 -33.58 6.74 -0.26
N GLY A 164 -33.43 5.86 0.74
CA GLY A 164 -34.22 4.64 0.86
C GLY A 164 -35.43 4.90 1.74
N ASP A 165 -36.41 5.66 1.23
CA ASP A 165 -37.71 5.80 1.87
C ASP A 165 -38.41 4.44 1.82
N ARG A 166 -38.37 3.72 2.94
CA ARG A 166 -39.23 2.56 3.19
C ARG A 166 -40.57 3.11 3.65
N ARG A 167 -41.55 3.09 2.77
CA ARG A 167 -42.96 3.07 3.14
C ARG A 167 -43.58 1.81 2.57
#